data_AF-A0A7V5UJ67-F1
#
_entry.id   AF-A0A7V5UJ67-F1
#
_cell.length_a   1.000
_cell.length_b   1.000
_cell.length_c   1.000
_cell.angle_alpha   90.00
_cell.angle_beta   90.00
_cell.angle_gamma   90.00
#
_symmetry.space_group_name_H-M   'P 1'
#
loop_
_entity.id
_entity.type
_entity.pdbx_description
1 polymer ?
#
loop_
_entity_poly.entity_id
_entity_poly.type
_entity_poly.pdbx_seq_one_letter_code
_entity_poly.pdbx_strand_id
1 'polypeptide(L)' 'MLNIPVIRWGKPYESLEIDDVVHFATGEPIAKVSQANGGIIHRDMRKADEARRRLRDFRTDDLI' A
#
# COMPACT_ATOMS: atom_id res chain seq x y z
N MET A 1 -7.91 16.78 -6.20
CA MET A 1 -6.64 16.02 -6.30
C MET A 1 -6.91 14.61 -5.80
N LEU A 2 -6.63 13.58 -6.60
CA LEU A 2 -6.85 12.18 -6.20
C LEU A 2 -5.82 11.77 -5.14
N ASN A 3 -6.26 11.19 -4.02
CA ASN A 3 -5.36 10.68 -2.98
C ASN A 3 -5.29 9.15 -3.06
N ILE A 4 -4.09 8.62 -3.19
CA ILE A 4 -3.80 7.18 -3.26
C ILE A 4 -3.13 6.78 -1.93
N PRO A 5 -3.85 6.11 -1.02
CA PRO A 5 -3.30 5.71 0.27
C PRO A 5 -2.40 4.47 0.15
N VAL A 6 -1.54 4.25 1.15
CA VAL A 6 -0.94 2.94 1.34
C VAL A 6 -2.01 1.99 1.86
N ILE A 7 -2.06 0.75 1.36
CA ILE A 7 -2.91 -0.28 1.96
C ILE A 7 -2.11 -1.11 2.95
N ARG A 8 -2.54 -1.09 4.21
CA ARG A 8 -1.92 -1.86 5.29
C ARG A 8 -2.95 -2.80 5.88
N TRP A 9 -2.73 -4.10 5.77
CA TRP A 9 -3.63 -5.13 6.32
C TRP A 9 -5.08 -4.96 5.85
N GLY A 10 -5.27 -4.65 4.57
CA GLY A 10 -6.59 -4.45 3.96
C GLY A 10 -7.27 -3.13 4.33
N LYS A 11 -6.57 -2.19 4.98
CA LYS A 11 -7.11 -0.87 5.34
C LYS A 11 -6.28 0.26 4.72
N PRO A 12 -6.93 1.32 4.21
CA PRO A 12 -6.25 2.55 3.84
C PRO A 12 -5.46 3.13 5.01
N TYR A 13 -4.27 3.62 4.71
CA TYR A 13 -3.41 4.33 5.64
C TYR A 13 -2.86 5.57 4.95
N GLU A 14 -3.22 6.74 5.48
CA GLU A 14 -2.62 8.01 5.08
C GLU A 14 -1.28 8.16 5.79
N SER A 15 -0.23 8.38 5.00
CA SER A 15 1.12 8.60 5.51
C SER A 15 1.35 10.08 5.81
N LEU A 16 2.32 10.36 6.67
CA LEU A 16 2.86 11.71 6.83
C LEU A 16 3.65 12.15 5.60
N GLU A 17 4.20 11.20 4.86
CA GLU A 17 4.97 11.43 3.65
C GLU A 17 4.09 11.17 2.44
N ILE A 18 3.93 12.20 1.61
CA ILE A 18 3.06 12.19 0.43
C ILE A 18 3.89 12.71 -0.74
N ASP A 19 3.78 12.04 -1.89
CA ASP A 19 4.44 12.43 -3.13
C ASP A 19 3.41 12.81 -4.20
N ASP A 20 3.75 13.77 -5.06
CA ASP A 20 2.88 14.21 -6.15
C ASP A 20 3.15 13.34 -7.40
N VAL A 21 2.09 12.72 -7.92
CA VAL A 21 2.12 12.08 -9.23
C VAL A 21 1.84 13.14 -10.27
N VAL A 22 2.76 13.33 -11.21
CA VAL A 22 2.64 14.32 -12.27
C VAL A 22 2.28 13.69 -13.60
N HIS A 23 1.55 14.43 -14.44
CA HIS A 23 1.31 14.05 -15.82
C HIS A 23 2.63 14.08 -16.61
N PHE A 24 2.98 12.98 -17.27
CA PHE A 24 4.31 12.81 -17.88
C PHE A 24 4.65 13.87 -18.94
N ALA A 25 3.65 14.43 -19.64
CA ALA A 25 3.88 15.38 -20.72
C ALA A 25 3.78 16.86 -20.28
N THR A 26 2.99 17.16 -19.24
CA THR A 26 2.69 18.54 -18.83
C THR A 26 3.35 18.92 -17.50
N GLY A 27 3.77 17.93 -16.71
CA GLY A 27 4.31 18.15 -15.36
C GLY A 27 3.25 18.54 -14.32
N GLU A 28 1.98 18.66 -14.72
CA GLU A 28 0.92 19.05 -13.80
C GLU A 28 0.63 17.92 -12.79
N PRO A 29 0.49 18.23 -11.49
CA PRO A 29 0.10 17.25 -10.49
C PRO A 29 -1.30 16.70 -10.76
N ILE A 30 -1.42 15.38 -10.86
CA ILE A 30 -2.68 14.67 -11.11
C ILE A 30 -3.17 13.84 -9.91
N ALA A 31 -2.26 13.45 -9.01
CA ALA A 31 -2.60 12.73 -7.80
C ALA A 31 -1.56 12.93 -6.69
N LYS A 32 -1.90 12.50 -5.48
CA LYS A 32 -1.05 12.43 -4.29
C LYS A 32 -0.97 10.99 -3.81
N VAL A 33 0.23 10.45 -3.66
CA VAL A 33 0.48 9.09 -3.17
C VAL A 33 1.05 9.14 -1.77
N SER A 34 0.42 8.46 -0.82
CA SER A 34 1.02 8.19 0.49
C SER A 34 2.21 7.23 0.36
N GLN A 35 3.32 7.53 1.03
CA GLN A 35 4.54 6.72 1.01
C GLN A 35 4.66 5.85 2.26
N ALA A 36 5.18 4.63 2.09
CA ALA A 36 5.47 3.73 3.21
C ALA A 36 6.95 3.81 3.58
N ASN A 37 7.26 4.43 4.73
CA ASN A 37 8.63 4.45 5.24
C ASN A 37 9.07 3.08 5.80
N GLY A 38 10.38 2.90 5.96
CA GLY A 38 10.97 1.65 6.44
C GLY A 38 10.46 1.18 7.80
N GLY A 39 10.11 2.10 8.70
CA GLY A 39 9.55 1.75 10.02
C GLY A 39 8.16 1.12 9.93
N ILE A 40 7.31 1.66 9.06
CA ILE A 40 5.97 1.10 8.79
C ILE A 40 6.09 -0.27 8.13
N ILE A 41 6.97 -0.40 7.12
CA ILE A 41 7.23 -1.67 6.45
C ILE A 41 7.71 -2.73 7.46
N HIS A 42 8.70 -2.40 8.29
CA HIS A 42 9.20 -3.33 9.31
C HIS A 42 8.10 -3.74 10.30
N ARG A 43 7.22 -2.81 10.70
CA ARG A 43 6.08 -3.12 11.58
C ARG A 43 5.09 -4.07 10.94
N ASP A 44 4.79 -3.89 9.65
CA ASP A 44 3.89 -4.79 8.92
C ASP A 44 4.54 -6.17 8.75
N MET A 45 5.82 -6.24 8.41
CA MET A 45 6.54 -7.52 8.26
C MET A 45 6.49 -8.42 9.50
N ARG A 46 6.29 -7.88 10.71
CA ARG A 46 6.08 -8.69 11.93
C ARG A 46 4.86 -9.61 11.88
N LYS A 47 3.91 -9.37 10.98
CA LYS A 47 2.71 -10.19 10.77
C LYS A 47 2.78 -11.06 9.51
N ALA A 48 3.91 -11.08 8.80
CA ALA A 48 4.05 -11.81 7.53
C ALA A 48 3.79 -13.32 7.69
N ASP A 49 4.26 -13.93 8.78
CA ASP A 49 4.02 -15.36 9.03
C ASP A 49 2.55 -15.69 9.26
N GLU A 50 1.82 -14.80 9.93
CA GLU A 50 0.37 -14.95 10.11
C GLU A 50 -0.35 -14.76 8.76
N ALA A 51 0.02 -13.75 7.98
CA ALA A 51 -0.54 -13.52 6.65
C ALA A 51 -0.37 -14.76 5.76
N ARG A 52 0.84 -15.33 5.72
CA ARG A 52 1.13 -16.55 4.97
C ARG A 52 0.32 -17.74 5.49
N ARG A 53 0.11 -17.85 6.80
CA ARG A 53 -0.73 -18.91 7.37
C ARG A 53 -2.17 -18.79 6.89
N ARG A 54 -2.75 -17.59 6.95
CA ARG A 54 -4.11 -17.31 6.47
C ARG A 54 -4.26 -17.59 4.99
N LEU A 55 -3.29 -17.21 4.16
CA LEU A 55 -3.33 -17.49 2.72
C LEU A 55 -3.34 -18.99 2.41
N ARG A 56 -2.77 -19.84 3.28
CA ARG A 56 -2.81 -21.30 3.13
C ARG A 56 -4.14 -21.94 3.52
N ASP A 57 -5.03 -21.18 4.15
CA ASP A 57 -6.40 -21.65 4.45
C ASP A 57 -7.28 -21.63 3.19
N PHE A 58 -6.81 -21.00 2.11
CA PHE A 58 -7.47 -20.92 0.80
C PHE A 58 -6.77 -21.84 -0.21
N ARG A 59 -7.55 -22.39 -1.14
CA ARG A 59 -6.98 -23.03 -2.31
C ARG A 59 -6.59 -21.96 -3.34
N THR A 60 -5.74 -22.32 -4.30
CA THR A 60 -5.28 -21.37 -5.32
C THR A 60 -6.43 -20.82 -6.17
N ASP A 61 -7.44 -21.65 -6.45
CA ASP A 61 -8.67 -21.29 -7.17
C ASP A 61 -9.56 -20.30 -6.40
N ASP A 62 -9.39 -20.14 -5.08
CA ASP A 62 -10.14 -19.15 -4.28
C ASP A 62 -9.49 -17.75 -4.30
N LEU A 63 -8.27 -17.61 -4.83
CA LEU A 63 -7.45 -16.38 -4.75
C LEU A 63 -7.40 -15.55 -6.04
N ILE A 64 -8.01 -16.03 -7.13
CA ILE A 64 -7.95 -15.42 -8.48
C ILE A 64 -9.33 -15.34 -9.13
#